data_AF-A0A2X1PQR8-F1
#
_entry.id   AF-A0A2X1PQR8-F1
#
_cell.length_a   1.000
_cell.length_b   1.000
_cell.length_c   1.000
_cell.angle_alpha   90.00
_cell.angle_beta   90.00
_cell.angle_gamma   90.00
#
_symmetry.space_group_name_H-M   'P 1'
#
loop_
_entity.id
_entity.type
_entity.pdbx_description
1 polymer ?
#
loop_
_entity_poly.entity_id
_entity_poly.type
_entity_poly.pdbx_seq_one_letter_code
_entity_poly.pdbx_strand_id
1 'polypeptide(L)'
;MESSWYYARYTCPQYQNGMLDAEEANYWLPVDQYIGGIEHATMHLLYFRFFHKLLRDAGFVTSDEPADRLLCQGMVLADAFYYTSPTNERIWVSPTQVTLERDEKAELLKPPILKGVN
;
A
#
# COMPACT_ATOMS: atom_id res chain seq x y z
N MET A 1 7.35 -8.65 7.90
CA MET A 1 8.84 -8.65 7.79
C MET A 1 9.28 -8.54 6.32
N GLU A 2 8.52 -9.14 5.42
CA GLU A 2 8.73 -9.34 4.00
C GLU A 2 8.80 -8.00 3.23
N SER A 3 7.89 -7.07 3.52
CA SER A 3 7.85 -5.75 2.88
C SER A 3 9.02 -4.84 3.25
N SER A 4 9.88 -5.23 4.20
CA SER A 4 11.03 -4.42 4.60
C SER A 4 12.23 -4.53 3.65
N TRP A 5 12.26 -5.53 2.75
CA TRP A 5 13.45 -5.81 1.90
C TRP A 5 13.15 -6.26 0.48
N TYR A 6 11.87 -6.40 0.10
CA TYR A 6 11.46 -6.84 -1.23
C TYR A 6 12.05 -6.00 -2.38
N TYR A 7 12.21 -4.69 -2.18
CA TYR A 7 12.80 -3.78 -3.16
C TYR A 7 14.24 -4.18 -3.54
N ALA A 8 15.03 -4.64 -2.56
CA ALA A 8 16.38 -5.15 -2.81
C ALA A 8 16.32 -6.51 -3.49
N ARG A 9 15.35 -7.37 -3.15
CA ARG A 9 15.21 -8.67 -3.80
C ARG A 9 14.81 -8.57 -5.28
N TYR A 10 14.13 -7.49 -5.67
CA TYR A 10 13.81 -7.26 -7.08
C TYR A 10 15.03 -7.05 -7.98
N THR A 11 16.20 -6.71 -7.44
CA THR A 11 17.44 -6.60 -8.24
C THR A 11 17.94 -7.97 -8.69
N CYS A 12 17.65 -9.03 -7.93
CA CYS A 12 18.17 -10.38 -8.15
C CYS A 12 17.15 -11.48 -7.75
N PRO A 13 15.93 -11.48 -8.33
CA PRO A 13 14.81 -12.28 -7.81
C PRO A 13 15.05 -13.79 -7.89
N GLN A 14 15.83 -14.25 -8.88
CA GLN A 14 16.13 -15.66 -9.12
C GLN A 14 17.43 -16.15 -8.47
N TYR A 15 18.14 -15.28 -7.74
CA TYR A 15 19.43 -15.65 -7.12
C TYR A 15 19.25 -16.71 -6.03
N GLN A 16 19.93 -17.86 -6.16
CA GLN A 16 19.76 -19.02 -5.27
C GLN A 16 20.86 -19.18 -4.22
N ASN A 17 21.97 -18.46 -4.34
CA ASN A 17 23.14 -18.65 -3.48
C ASN A 17 23.12 -17.79 -2.21
N GLY A 18 22.00 -17.10 -1.95
CA GLY A 18 21.85 -16.26 -0.77
C GLY A 18 20.63 -15.34 -0.84
N MET A 19 20.57 -14.43 0.12
CA MET A 19 19.47 -13.47 0.24
C MET A 19 19.48 -12.44 -0.90
N LEU A 20 20.66 -11.94 -1.28
CA LEU A 20 20.86 -10.99 -2.38
C LEU A 20 22.18 -11.30 -3.09
N ASP A 21 22.22 -11.04 -4.39
CA ASP A 21 23.45 -10.82 -5.12
C ASP A 21 23.90 -9.37 -4.87
N ALA A 22 25.04 -9.20 -4.21
CA ALA A 22 25.53 -7.88 -3.81
C ALA A 22 25.89 -7.00 -5.02
N GLU A 23 26.34 -7.58 -6.13
CA GLU A 23 26.71 -6.81 -7.33
C GLU A 23 25.46 -6.20 -7.96
N GLU A 24 24.44 -7.03 -8.21
CA GLU A 24 23.15 -6.59 -8.76
C GLU A 24 22.42 -5.63 -7.81
N ALA A 25 22.46 -5.89 -6.50
CA ALA A 25 21.86 -5.00 -5.51
C ALA A 25 22.49 -3.60 -5.54
N ASN A 26 23.82 -3.50 -5.60
CA ASN A 26 24.52 -2.21 -5.63
C ASN A 26 24.46 -1.50 -6.98
N TYR A 27 24.17 -2.21 -8.08
CA TYR A 27 23.91 -1.57 -9.37
C TYR A 27 22.61 -0.76 -9.37
N TRP A 28 21.54 -1.30 -8.76
CA TRP A 28 20.20 -0.73 -8.79
C TRP A 28 19.84 0.12 -7.56
N LEU A 29 20.51 -0.07 -6.42
CA LEU A 29 20.19 0.62 -5.18
C LEU A 29 21.15 1.80 -4.92
N PRO A 30 20.66 2.90 -4.30
CA PRO A 30 19.33 3.07 -3.72
C PRO A 30 18.22 3.33 -4.75
N VAL A 31 16.96 3.19 -4.34
CA VAL A 31 15.80 3.49 -5.20
C VAL A 31 15.70 5.00 -5.45
N ASP A 32 15.79 5.44 -6.70
CA ASP A 32 15.72 6.87 -7.06
C ASP A 32 14.40 7.55 -6.64
N GLN A 33 13.30 6.82 -6.72
CA GLN A 33 11.95 7.30 -6.42
C GLN A 33 11.08 6.17 -5.87
N TYR A 34 10.72 6.27 -4.60
CA TYR A 34 9.75 5.39 -3.95
C TYR A 34 8.39 6.09 -3.87
N ILE A 35 7.31 5.39 -4.22
CA ILE A 35 5.94 5.94 -4.27
C ILE A 35 5.04 5.08 -3.39
N GLY A 36 4.34 5.69 -2.43
CA GLY A 36 3.46 4.97 -1.52
C GLY A 36 2.68 5.90 -0.62
N GLY A 37 1.51 5.47 -0.13
CA GLY A 37 0.64 6.33 0.66
C GLY A 37 1.24 6.70 2.02
N ILE A 38 0.82 7.86 2.55
CA ILE A 38 1.35 8.41 3.81
C ILE A 38 0.99 7.55 5.04
N GLU A 39 0.01 6.67 4.92
CA GLU A 39 -0.35 5.67 5.93
C GLU A 39 0.82 4.75 6.32
N HIS A 40 1.85 4.66 5.47
CA HIS A 40 3.04 3.85 5.71
C HIS A 40 4.20 4.59 6.42
N ALA A 41 4.02 5.87 6.77
CA ALA A 41 5.10 6.76 7.22
C ALA A 41 5.88 6.25 8.45
N THR A 42 5.19 5.72 9.47
CA THR A 42 5.81 5.39 10.76
C THR A 42 6.21 3.93 10.90
N MET A 43 5.50 3.00 10.26
CA MET A 43 5.77 1.56 10.36
C MET A 43 6.61 1.08 9.18
N HIS A 44 5.98 0.85 8.04
CA HIS A 44 6.63 0.23 6.88
C HIS A 44 7.88 1.01 6.44
N LEU A 45 7.82 2.33 6.30
CA LEU A 45 8.99 3.13 5.90
C LEU A 45 10.11 3.11 6.95
N LEU A 46 9.78 2.99 8.23
CA LEU A 46 10.79 2.84 9.28
C LEU A 46 11.45 1.45 9.22
N TYR A 47 10.67 0.39 9.05
CA TYR A 47 11.19 -0.97 8.91
C TYR A 47 12.03 -1.15 7.64
N PHE A 48 11.60 -0.53 6.54
CA PHE A 48 12.32 -0.45 5.27
C PHE A 48 13.72 0.16 5.43
N ARG A 49 13.82 1.33 6.09
CA ARG A 49 15.10 1.98 6.39
C ARG A 49 15.96 1.17 7.35
N PHE A 50 15.36 0.63 8.42
CA PHE A 50 16.05 -0.20 9.38
C PHE A 50 16.65 -1.45 8.72
N PHE A 51 15.87 -2.15 7.91
CA PHE A 51 16.31 -3.37 7.27
C PHE A 51 17.37 -3.10 6.19
N HIS A 52 17.31 -1.98 5.48
CA HIS A 52 18.39 -1.56 4.57
C HIS A 52 19.73 -1.42 5.30
N LYS A 53 19.72 -0.80 6.49
CA LYS A 53 20.94 -0.67 7.30
C LYS A 53 21.44 -2.03 7.79
N LEU A 54 20.55 -2.95 8.13
CA LEU A 54 20.96 -4.34 8.43
C LEU A 54 21.58 -5.04 7.21
N LEU A 55 21.02 -4.85 6.02
CA LEU A 55 21.59 -5.39 4.77
C LEU A 55 22.97 -4.80 4.48
N ARG A 56 23.14 -3.50 4.73
CA ARG A 56 24.43 -2.81 4.61
C ARG A 56 25.45 -3.39 5.59
N ASP A 57 25.06 -3.50 6.86
CA ASP A 57 25.94 -4.01 7.91
C ASP A 57 26.28 -5.51 7.71
N ALA A 58 25.42 -6.25 7.01
CA ALA A 58 25.67 -7.63 6.57
C ALA A 58 26.44 -7.74 5.24
N GLY A 59 26.78 -6.62 4.59
CA GLY A 59 27.60 -6.58 3.38
C GLY A 59 26.86 -6.81 2.06
N PHE A 60 25.51 -6.78 2.05
CA PHE A 60 24.72 -6.97 0.83
C PHE A 60 24.54 -5.70 -0.01
N VAL A 61 24.60 -4.53 0.63
CA VAL A 61 24.47 -3.21 -0.03
C VAL A 61 25.49 -2.24 0.55
N THR A 62 25.81 -1.18 -0.20
CA THR A 62 26.81 -0.18 0.17
C THR A 62 26.21 1.18 0.52
N SER A 63 24.94 1.41 0.22
CA SER A 63 24.21 2.63 0.55
C SER A 63 23.66 2.63 1.98
N ASP A 64 23.46 3.85 2.53
CA ASP A 64 22.95 4.03 3.90
C ASP A 64 21.43 4.05 4.00
N GLU A 65 20.76 4.56 2.98
CA GLU A 65 19.31 4.69 2.92
C GLU A 65 18.80 4.01 1.65
N PRO A 66 17.62 3.37 1.70
CA PRO A 66 17.14 2.55 0.59
C PRO A 66 16.50 3.35 -0.56
N ALA A 67 16.19 4.64 -0.36
CA ALA A 67 15.58 5.48 -1.39
C ALA A 67 15.98 6.95 -1.25
N ASP A 68 16.19 7.62 -2.37
CA ASP A 68 16.58 9.04 -2.42
C ASP A 68 15.38 9.98 -2.33
N ARG A 69 14.25 9.58 -2.92
CA ARG A 69 13.01 10.36 -2.92
C ARG A 69 11.82 9.52 -2.54
N LEU A 70 10.92 10.12 -1.76
CA LEU A 70 9.62 9.58 -1.41
C LEU A 70 8.53 10.49 -1.94
N LEU A 71 7.59 9.94 -2.70
CA LEU A 71 6.36 10.63 -3.10
C LEU A 71 5.18 9.92 -2.45
N CYS A 72 4.45 10.65 -1.61
CA CYS A 72 3.21 10.13 -1.02
C CYS A 72 2.00 10.58 -1.83
N GLN A 73 1.40 9.66 -2.59
CA GLN A 73 0.19 9.96 -3.33
C GLN A 73 -1.00 10.21 -2.40
N GLY A 74 -1.93 11.07 -2.86
CA GLY A 74 -3.20 11.29 -2.19
C GLY A 74 -4.13 10.07 -2.28
N MET A 75 -5.18 10.06 -1.45
CA MET A 75 -6.17 8.99 -1.44
C MET A 75 -7.16 9.12 -2.59
N VAL A 76 -7.52 7.99 -3.20
CA VAL A 76 -8.72 7.88 -4.04
C VAL A 76 -9.90 7.57 -3.13
N LEU A 77 -10.87 8.46 -3.06
CA LEU A 77 -12.05 8.30 -2.21
C LEU A 77 -13.22 7.68 -2.98
N ALA A 78 -13.99 6.85 -2.30
CA ALA A 78 -15.27 6.31 -2.76
C ALA A 78 -16.26 6.30 -1.59
N ASP A 79 -17.54 6.43 -1.90
CA ASP A 79 -18.60 6.28 -0.88
C ASP A 79 -18.55 4.88 -0.26
N ALA A 80 -18.96 4.74 1.00
CA ALA A 80 -19.01 3.45 1.69
C ALA A 80 -20.38 3.27 2.34
N PHE A 81 -21.08 2.19 1.98
CA PHE A 81 -22.43 1.89 2.45
C PHE A 81 -22.43 0.56 3.22
N TYR A 82 -23.26 0.46 4.26
CA TYR A 82 -23.52 -0.81 4.94
C TYR A 82 -24.99 -0.90 5.40
N TYR A 83 -25.46 -2.12 5.64
CA TYR A 83 -26.68 -2.37 6.41
C TYR A 83 -26.39 -3.32 7.57
N THR A 84 -27.25 -3.32 8.59
CA THR A 84 -27.10 -4.19 9.75
C THR A 84 -27.87 -5.48 9.53
N SER A 85 -27.21 -6.63 9.70
CA SER A 85 -27.84 -7.95 9.63
C SER A 85 -28.76 -8.21 10.85
N PRO A 86 -29.64 -9.23 10.81
CA PRO A 86 -30.40 -9.66 11.99
C PRO A 86 -29.52 -10.10 13.17
N THR A 87 -28.26 -10.46 12.92
CA THR A 87 -27.25 -10.81 13.94
C THR A 87 -26.43 -9.62 14.41
N ASN A 88 -26.82 -8.39 14.03
CA ASN A 88 -26.16 -7.13 14.38
C ASN A 88 -24.75 -6.94 13.78
N GLU A 89 -24.46 -7.60 12.66
CA GLU A 89 -23.22 -7.42 11.89
C GLU A 89 -23.40 -6.33 10.82
N ARG A 90 -22.33 -5.57 10.52
CA ARG A 90 -22.33 -4.62 9.39
C ARG A 90 -21.96 -5.33 8.10
N ILE A 91 -22.90 -5.40 7.16
CA ILE A 91 -22.66 -5.93 5.82
C ILE A 91 -22.36 -4.75 4.89
N TRP A 92 -21.10 -4.64 4.44
CA TRP A 92 -20.66 -3.60 3.53
C TRP A 92 -21.10 -3.88 2.09
N VAL A 93 -21.52 -2.83 1.39
CA VAL A 93 -22.04 -2.90 0.04
C VAL A 93 -21.27 -1.94 -0.85
N SER A 94 -20.81 -2.44 -1.99
CA SER A 94 -20.14 -1.64 -3.00
C SER A 94 -21.05 -0.51 -3.51
N PRO A 95 -20.56 0.73 -3.70
CA PRO A 95 -21.32 1.83 -4.30
C PRO A 95 -21.94 1.47 -5.66
N THR A 96 -21.34 0.56 -6.42
CA THR A 96 -21.87 0.13 -7.72
C THR A 96 -23.18 -0.63 -7.61
N GLN A 97 -23.44 -1.26 -6.46
CA GLN A 97 -24.63 -2.02 -6.13
C GLN A 97 -25.69 -1.18 -5.41
N VAL A 98 -25.47 0.12 -5.28
CA VAL A 98 -26.35 1.04 -4.57
C VAL A 98 -26.96 2.04 -5.56
N THR A 99 -28.26 2.27 -5.44
CA THR A 99 -28.99 3.35 -6.10
C THR A 99 -29.08 4.52 -5.15
N LEU A 100 -28.63 5.69 -5.60
CA LEU A 100 -28.65 6.93 -4.86
C LEU A 100 -29.67 7.87 -5.49
N GLU A 101 -30.60 8.39 -4.68
CA GLU A 101 -31.46 9.51 -5.06
C GLU A 101 -30.86 10.77 -4.45
N ARG A 102 -30.47 11.74 -5.30
CA ARG A 102 -29.84 13.00 -4.88
C ARG A 102 -30.68 14.21 -5.32
N ASP A 103 -30.57 15.31 -4.58
CA ASP A 103 -31.21 16.58 -4.92
C ASP A 103 -30.38 17.39 -5.93
N GLU A 104 -30.86 18.59 -6.26
CA GLU A 104 -30.16 19.51 -7.19
C GLU A 104 -28.81 20.01 -6.66
N LYS A 105 -28.54 19.86 -5.36
CA LYS A 105 -27.26 20.20 -4.70
C LYS A 105 -26.36 18.98 -4.50
N ALA A 106 -26.74 17.82 -5.05
CA ALA A 106 -26.07 16.54 -4.90
C ALA A 106 -26.09 15.94 -3.47
N GLU A 107 -26.96 16.43 -2.58
CA GLU A 107 -27.23 15.84 -1.26
C GLU A 107 -28.16 14.63 -1.39
N LEU A 108 -28.05 13.66 -0.47
CA LEU A 108 -28.90 12.46 -0.49
C LEU A 108 -30.34 12.80 -0.06
N LEU A 109 -31.30 12.53 -0.94
CA LEU A 109 -32.73 12.73 -0.67
C LEU A 109 -33.33 11.61 0.18
N LYS A 110 -32.80 10.39 0.03
CA LYS A 110 -33.30 9.18 0.70
C LYS A 110 -32.14 8.26 1.09
N PRO A 111 -32.39 7.32 2.04
CA PRO A 111 -31.46 6.25 2.31
C PRO A 111 -31.10 5.48 1.03
N PRO A 112 -29.82 5.11 0.84
CA PRO A 112 -29.38 4.36 -0.33
C PRO A 112 -30.08 3.01 -0.46
N ILE A 113 -30.47 2.63 -1.69
CA ILE A 113 -31.23 1.39 -1.97
C ILE A 113 -30.33 0.37 -2.66
N LEU A 114 -30.41 -0.90 -2.26
CA LEU A 114 -29.68 -1.98 -2.93
C LEU A 114 -30.28 -2.27 -4.31
N LYS A 115 -29.45 -2.29 -5.35
CA LYS A 115 -29.86 -2.71 -6.69
C LYS A 115 -30.24 -4.19 -6.67
N GLY A 116 -31.45 -4.50 -7.12
CA GLY A 116 -31.92 -5.89 -7.30
C GLY A 116 -32.67 -6.50 -6.10
N VAL A 117 -33.00 -5.70 -5.08
CA VAL A 117 -33.96 -6.10 -4.05
C VAL A 117 -35.30 -5.41 -4.38
N ASN A 118 -36.15 -6.12 -5.13
CA ASN A 118 -37.59 -5.80 -5.26
C ASN A 118 -38.35 -6.49 -4.13
#